data_AF-A0A7C5TR35-F1
#
_entry.id   AF-A0A7C5TR35-F1
#
_cell.length_a   1.000
_cell.length_b   1.000
_cell.length_c   1.000
_cell.angle_alpha   90.00
_cell.angle_beta   90.00
_cell.angle_gamma   90.00
#
_symmetry.space_group_name_H-M   'P 1'
#
loop_
_entity.id
_entity.type
_entity.pdbx_description
1 polymer ?
#
loop_
_entity_poly.entity_id
_entity_poly.type
_entity_poly.pdbx_seq_one_letter_code
_entity_poly.pdbx_strand_id
1 'polypeptide(L)'
;MAAVAGRRTLVVGLGRTGLSVARYLARRGESVAVTDTRTDPPGLAALRRELPEVAAFLGGLAPEAFAHAERVVVSPGVPLDTPEIAAARAAGVPVVGDIELFALAAAAPVVAVTGSNGKSTVASLVAAMAVRAGRETRAGGNLGTPALDLLGEREPDLYVLELSSFQLETVEHLAPVAATVLNVSPDHLDRYPDLERYAQAKGRIYARARVQVVNRDDARARALATGPGRRVGFGLGRAPAGGDWGVVRRGGEAWLARGDEPLMPAAALRLRGAHNVANVLAAL
;
A
#
# COMPACT_ATOMS: atom_id res chain seq x y z
N MET A 1 1.61 -12.15 -37.68
CA MET A 1 1.56 -12.87 -36.39
C MET A 1 0.45 -12.24 -35.56
N ALA A 2 -0.61 -12.98 -35.27
CA ALA A 2 -1.78 -12.43 -34.57
C ALA A 2 -1.39 -12.05 -33.14
N ALA A 3 -1.59 -10.78 -32.77
CA ALA A 3 -1.46 -10.32 -31.40
C ALA A 3 -2.44 -11.14 -30.54
N VAL A 4 -1.92 -11.79 -29.50
CA VAL A 4 -2.77 -12.43 -28.49
C VAL A 4 -3.68 -11.33 -27.94
N ALA A 5 -5.00 -11.55 -27.99
CA ALA A 5 -6.01 -10.56 -27.64
C ALA A 5 -6.02 -10.32 -26.11
N GLY A 6 -5.02 -9.60 -25.63
CA GLY A 6 -4.96 -9.05 -24.28
C GLY A 6 -5.77 -7.77 -24.19
N ARG A 7 -6.31 -7.49 -22.99
CA ARG A 7 -7.12 -6.29 -22.72
C ARG A 7 -6.32 -5.01 -22.94
N ARG A 8 -6.88 -4.04 -23.66
CA ARG A 8 -6.24 -2.73 -23.91
C ARG A 8 -6.20 -1.89 -22.65
N THR A 9 -5.01 -1.66 -22.09
CA THR A 9 -4.83 -0.95 -20.83
C THR A 9 -4.13 0.39 -21.04
N LEU A 10 -4.72 1.46 -20.53
CA LEU A 10 -4.09 2.78 -20.45
C LEU A 10 -3.55 3.01 -19.03
N VAL A 11 -2.26 3.30 -18.92
CA VAL A 11 -1.62 3.72 -17.67
C VAL A 11 -1.61 5.24 -17.61
N VAL A 12 -2.21 5.83 -16.57
CA VAL A 12 -2.27 7.28 -16.38
C VAL A 12 -1.25 7.69 -15.32
N GLY A 13 -0.26 8.46 -15.75
CA GLY A 13 0.93 8.81 -14.99
C GLY A 13 1.99 7.71 -15.07
N LEU A 14 3.17 8.05 -15.61
CA LEU A 14 4.31 7.15 -15.70
C LEU A 14 4.98 7.04 -14.32
N GLY A 15 6.01 7.84 -14.05
CA GLY A 15 6.76 7.71 -12.80
C GLY A 15 7.33 6.30 -12.59
N ARG A 16 7.74 5.99 -11.36
CA ARG A 16 8.22 4.65 -11.00
C ARG A 16 7.10 3.62 -10.99
N THR A 17 5.93 3.99 -10.47
CA THR A 17 4.76 3.10 -10.37
C THR A 17 4.18 2.74 -11.74
N GLY A 18 3.88 3.73 -12.59
CA GLY A 18 3.36 3.49 -13.94
C GLY A 18 4.35 2.73 -14.82
N LEU A 19 5.66 2.93 -14.66
CA LEU A 19 6.66 2.10 -15.34
C LEU A 19 6.59 0.63 -14.88
N SER A 20 6.42 0.38 -13.58
CA SER A 20 6.23 -1.00 -13.07
C SER A 20 4.96 -1.65 -13.61
N VAL A 21 3.87 -0.87 -13.75
CA VAL A 21 2.62 -1.32 -14.37
C VAL A 21 2.85 -1.69 -15.84
N ALA A 22 3.50 -0.81 -16.62
CA ALA A 22 3.78 -1.05 -18.03
C ALA A 22 4.63 -2.32 -18.22
N ARG A 23 5.69 -2.49 -17.43
CA ARG A 23 6.52 -3.70 -17.42
C ARG A 23 5.72 -4.95 -17.05
N TYR A 24 4.91 -4.87 -15.99
CA TYR A 24 4.09 -5.99 -15.54
C TYR A 24 3.11 -6.47 -16.62
N LEU A 25 2.41 -5.54 -17.26
CA LEU A 25 1.43 -5.83 -18.32
C LEU A 25 2.12 -6.34 -19.60
N ALA A 26 3.23 -5.72 -20.01
CA ALA A 26 3.99 -6.15 -21.18
C ALA A 26 4.52 -7.58 -21.04
N ARG A 27 5.04 -7.96 -19.86
CA ARG A 27 5.48 -9.36 -19.59
C ARG A 27 4.36 -10.39 -19.72
N ARG A 28 3.09 -9.96 -19.63
CA ARG A 28 1.90 -10.80 -19.77
C ARG A 28 1.32 -10.79 -21.18
N GLY A 29 1.96 -10.09 -22.12
CA GLY A 29 1.48 -9.91 -23.48
C GLY A 29 0.23 -9.03 -23.57
N GLU A 30 -0.07 -8.23 -22.56
CA GLU A 30 -1.20 -7.30 -22.58
C GLU A 30 -0.84 -6.03 -23.37
N SER A 31 -1.80 -5.52 -24.16
CA SER A 31 -1.62 -4.27 -24.89
C SER A 31 -1.66 -3.09 -23.93
N VAL A 32 -0.56 -2.36 -23.81
CA VAL A 32 -0.43 -1.22 -22.89
C VAL A 32 -0.02 0.06 -23.61
N ALA A 33 -0.61 1.17 -23.18
CA ALA A 33 -0.18 2.53 -23.52
C ALA A 33 -0.05 3.36 -22.23
N VAL A 34 0.72 4.44 -22.29
CA VAL A 34 0.94 5.36 -21.17
C VAL A 34 0.48 6.76 -21.57
N THR A 35 -0.16 7.48 -20.67
CA THR A 35 -0.38 8.93 -20.80
C THR A 35 0.10 9.67 -19.56
N ASP A 36 0.72 10.83 -19.72
CA ASP A 36 1.21 11.66 -18.63
C ASP A 36 1.08 13.15 -18.97
N THR A 37 0.69 13.96 -17.98
CA THR A 37 0.53 15.41 -18.13
C THR A 37 1.87 16.12 -18.37
N ARG A 38 2.98 15.50 -17.98
CA ARG A 38 4.34 16.03 -18.20
C ARG A 38 4.85 15.63 -19.58
N THR A 39 5.65 16.51 -20.17
CA THR A 39 6.36 16.23 -21.43
C THR A 39 7.58 15.33 -21.22
N ASP A 40 8.18 15.36 -20.03
CA ASP A 40 9.30 14.50 -19.63
C ASP A 40 9.09 13.90 -18.22
N PRO A 41 8.16 12.94 -18.06
CA PRO A 41 7.92 12.30 -16.78
C PRO A 41 9.08 11.38 -16.36
N PRO A 42 9.33 11.23 -15.05
CA PRO A 42 10.28 10.24 -14.55
C PRO A 42 9.96 8.84 -15.08
N GLY A 43 10.99 8.10 -15.49
CA GLY A 43 10.84 6.76 -16.07
C GLY A 43 10.69 6.72 -17.59
N LEU A 44 10.53 7.86 -18.28
CA LEU A 44 10.34 7.88 -19.74
C LEU A 44 11.51 7.26 -20.52
N ALA A 45 12.76 7.59 -20.15
CA ALA A 45 13.93 7.01 -20.78
C ALA A 45 13.99 5.49 -20.61
N ALA A 46 13.60 4.99 -19.43
CA ALA A 46 13.54 3.55 -19.16
C ALA A 46 12.41 2.88 -19.95
N LEU A 47 11.22 3.50 -20.01
CA LEU A 47 10.10 3.03 -20.84
C LEU A 47 10.51 2.88 -22.30
N ARG A 48 11.08 3.92 -22.90
CA ARG A 48 11.51 3.90 -24.32
C ARG A 48 12.60 2.86 -24.61
N ARG A 49 13.49 2.61 -23.65
CA ARG A 49 14.57 1.64 -23.79
C ARG A 49 14.09 0.21 -23.65
N GLU A 50 13.20 -0.05 -22.69
CA GLU A 50 12.82 -1.40 -22.27
C GLU A 50 11.53 -1.89 -22.94
N LEU A 51 10.66 -0.97 -23.33
CA LEU A 51 9.34 -1.21 -23.89
C LEU A 51 9.09 -0.24 -25.07
N PRO A 52 9.94 -0.24 -26.12
CA PRO A 52 9.86 0.70 -27.24
C PRO A 52 8.53 0.66 -28.01
N GLU A 53 7.80 -0.46 -27.93
CA GLU A 53 6.49 -0.67 -28.54
C GLU A 53 5.34 0.00 -27.78
N VAL A 54 5.55 0.41 -26.53
CA VAL A 54 4.52 1.03 -25.69
C VAL A 54 4.37 2.49 -26.07
N ALA A 55 3.20 2.85 -26.61
CA ALA A 55 2.87 4.22 -26.95
C ALA A 55 2.81 5.10 -25.69
N ALA A 56 3.42 6.29 -25.77
CA ALA A 56 3.44 7.28 -24.68
C ALA A 56 2.88 8.62 -25.16
N PHE A 57 1.73 9.02 -24.62
CA PHE A 57 1.07 10.30 -24.86
C PHE A 57 1.46 11.31 -23.77
N LEU A 58 2.28 12.30 -24.11
CA LEU A 58 2.94 13.19 -23.15
C LEU A 58 2.51 14.65 -23.34
N GLY A 59 2.61 15.44 -22.26
CA GLY A 59 2.24 16.86 -22.26
C GLY A 59 0.73 17.11 -22.11
N GLY A 60 -0.03 16.08 -21.73
CA GLY A 60 -1.47 16.13 -21.56
C GLY A 60 -2.07 14.74 -21.43
N LEU A 61 -3.35 14.68 -21.04
CA LEU A 61 -4.12 13.44 -21.03
C LEU A 61 -4.85 13.32 -22.37
N ALA A 62 -4.39 12.41 -23.22
CA ALA A 62 -4.90 12.29 -24.59
C ALA A 62 -6.30 11.62 -24.61
N PRO A 63 -7.40 12.33 -24.95
CA PRO A 63 -8.75 11.76 -24.91
C PRO A 63 -8.92 10.52 -25.79
N GLU A 64 -8.21 10.47 -26.92
CA GLU A 64 -8.22 9.33 -27.84
C GLU A 64 -7.68 8.06 -27.17
N ALA A 65 -6.65 8.21 -26.32
CA ALA A 65 -6.10 7.08 -25.57
C ALA A 65 -7.12 6.52 -24.57
N PHE A 66 -7.89 7.39 -23.91
CA PHE A 66 -8.98 6.97 -23.01
C PHE A 66 -10.12 6.29 -23.77
N ALA A 67 -10.49 6.78 -24.95
CA ALA A 67 -11.58 6.22 -25.75
C ALA A 67 -11.31 4.78 -26.22
N HIS A 68 -10.04 4.41 -26.38
CA HIS A 68 -9.63 3.05 -26.78
C HIS A 68 -9.30 2.13 -25.61
N ALA A 69 -9.29 2.63 -24.37
CA ALA A 69 -8.94 1.86 -23.19
C ALA A 69 -10.09 0.97 -22.72
N GLU A 70 -9.81 -0.31 -22.53
CA GLU A 70 -10.73 -1.26 -21.89
C GLU A 70 -10.50 -1.34 -20.37
N ARG A 71 -9.39 -0.81 -19.89
CA ARG A 71 -9.04 -0.61 -18.48
C ARG A 71 -8.11 0.59 -18.35
N VAL A 72 -8.29 1.35 -17.28
CA VAL A 72 -7.38 2.43 -16.90
C VAL A 72 -6.67 2.04 -15.60
N VAL A 73 -5.35 2.18 -15.57
CA VAL A 73 -4.54 2.00 -14.36
C VAL A 73 -3.96 3.35 -13.96
N VAL A 74 -4.36 3.87 -12.81
CA VAL A 74 -4.02 5.22 -12.37
C VAL A 74 -2.87 5.17 -11.38
N SER A 75 -1.79 5.91 -11.66
CA SER A 75 -0.71 6.11 -10.71
C SER A 75 -1.20 6.89 -9.48
N PRO A 76 -0.73 6.59 -8.25
CA PRO A 76 -1.28 7.17 -7.02
C PRO A 76 -1.25 8.71 -6.95
N GLY A 77 -0.28 9.34 -7.62
CA GLY A 77 -0.17 10.80 -7.66
C GLY A 77 -1.25 11.50 -8.50
N VAL A 78 -2.01 10.77 -9.33
CA VAL A 78 -3.01 11.35 -10.24
C VAL A 78 -4.39 11.37 -9.57
N PRO A 79 -5.11 12.50 -9.56
CA PRO A 79 -6.49 12.60 -9.06
C PRO A 79 -7.50 11.68 -9.74
N LEU A 80 -8.27 10.92 -8.96
CA LEU A 80 -9.34 10.06 -9.49
C LEU A 80 -10.54 10.87 -10.02
N ASP A 81 -10.66 12.12 -9.59
CA ASP A 81 -11.63 13.11 -10.07
C ASP A 81 -11.11 13.94 -11.27
N THR A 82 -9.91 13.64 -11.77
CA THR A 82 -9.43 14.18 -13.04
C THR A 82 -10.47 13.89 -14.14
N PRO A 83 -10.89 14.91 -14.93
CA PRO A 83 -12.04 14.79 -15.83
C PRO A 83 -12.03 13.56 -16.74
N GLU A 84 -10.89 13.22 -17.32
CA GLU A 84 -10.71 12.09 -18.23
C GLU A 84 -10.89 10.74 -17.51
N ILE A 85 -10.36 10.63 -16.27
CA ILE A 85 -10.51 9.44 -15.43
C ILE A 85 -11.96 9.29 -14.96
N ALA A 86 -12.58 10.39 -14.53
CA ALA A 86 -13.98 10.42 -14.11
C ALA A 86 -14.92 10.02 -15.27
N ALA A 87 -14.65 10.52 -16.48
CA ALA A 87 -15.39 10.18 -17.69
C ALA A 87 -15.24 8.68 -18.05
N ALA A 88 -14.02 8.14 -18.00
CA ALA A 88 -13.80 6.71 -18.25
C ALA A 88 -14.56 5.83 -17.25
N ARG A 89 -14.52 6.19 -15.97
CA ARG A 89 -15.28 5.49 -14.92
C ARG A 89 -16.79 5.59 -15.14
N ALA A 90 -17.30 6.77 -15.52
CA ALA A 90 -18.72 6.97 -15.84
C ALA A 90 -19.18 6.15 -17.06
N ALA A 91 -18.27 5.90 -18.01
CA ALA A 91 -18.49 5.02 -19.16
C ALA A 91 -18.38 3.52 -18.81
N GLY A 92 -18.17 3.16 -17.54
CA GLY A 92 -18.05 1.77 -17.10
C GLY A 92 -16.68 1.12 -17.36
N VAL A 93 -15.69 1.89 -17.81
CA VAL A 93 -14.31 1.40 -17.95
C VAL A 93 -13.72 1.22 -16.56
N PRO A 94 -13.21 0.02 -16.20
CA PRO A 94 -12.59 -0.18 -14.90
C PRO A 94 -11.36 0.70 -14.71
N VAL A 95 -11.38 1.46 -13.61
CA VAL A 95 -10.30 2.34 -13.16
C VAL A 95 -9.71 1.73 -11.88
N VAL A 96 -8.47 1.27 -11.95
CA VAL A 96 -7.78 0.57 -10.85
C VAL A 96 -6.40 1.16 -10.60
N GLY A 97 -5.75 0.77 -9.49
CA GLY A 97 -4.37 1.14 -9.18
C GLY A 97 -3.38 -0.01 -9.34
N ASP A 98 -2.10 0.27 -9.11
CA ASP A 98 -1.02 -0.73 -9.11
C ASP A 98 -1.19 -1.80 -8.02
N ILE A 99 -1.64 -1.39 -6.83
CA ILE A 99 -1.86 -2.30 -5.71
C ILE A 99 -3.03 -3.24 -5.96
N GLU A 100 -4.04 -2.80 -6.72
CA GLU A 100 -5.14 -3.66 -7.12
C GLU A 100 -4.68 -4.74 -8.11
N LEU A 101 -3.84 -4.38 -9.09
CA LEU A 101 -3.20 -5.36 -9.97
C LEU A 101 -2.30 -6.32 -9.19
N PHE A 102 -1.55 -5.83 -8.20
CA PHE A 102 -0.73 -6.66 -7.33
C PHE A 102 -1.60 -7.65 -6.54
N ALA A 103 -2.69 -7.19 -5.93
CA ALA A 103 -3.59 -8.02 -5.12
C ALA A 103 -4.21 -9.16 -5.92
N LEU A 104 -4.49 -8.93 -7.21
CA LEU A 104 -5.02 -9.96 -8.12
C LEU A 104 -3.96 -10.97 -8.57
N ALA A 105 -2.67 -10.64 -8.46
CA ALA A 105 -1.57 -11.44 -8.97
C ALA A 105 -0.81 -12.20 -7.89
N ALA A 106 -0.64 -11.60 -6.71
CA ALA A 106 0.15 -12.17 -5.62
C ALA A 106 -0.56 -13.39 -5.01
N ALA A 107 0.16 -14.51 -4.91
CA ALA A 107 -0.34 -15.72 -4.26
C ALA A 107 0.23 -15.95 -2.84
N ALA A 108 1.29 -15.23 -2.45
CA ALA A 108 1.83 -15.30 -1.10
C ALA A 108 1.08 -14.39 -0.09
N PRO A 109 1.16 -14.69 1.22
CA PRO A 109 0.63 -13.82 2.28
C PRO A 109 1.15 -12.38 2.19
N VAL A 110 0.28 -11.42 2.50
CA VAL A 110 0.61 -9.98 2.51
C VAL A 110 0.39 -9.39 3.90
N VAL A 111 1.39 -8.68 4.43
CA VAL A 111 1.21 -7.72 5.53
C VAL A 111 1.16 -6.32 4.95
N ALA A 112 0.15 -5.54 5.32
CA ALA A 112 -0.07 -4.20 4.76
C ALA A 112 -0.06 -3.11 5.85
N VAL A 113 0.71 -2.06 5.64
CA VAL A 113 0.93 -0.98 6.64
C VAL A 113 0.57 0.37 6.02
N THR A 114 -0.32 1.11 6.67
CA THR A 114 -0.59 2.52 6.36
C THR A 114 -0.69 3.37 7.62
N GLY A 115 -0.86 4.67 7.45
CA GLY A 115 -0.88 5.68 8.52
C GLY A 115 -0.40 7.03 8.01
N SER A 116 -0.56 8.10 8.80
CA SER A 116 0.09 9.37 8.49
C SER A 116 1.61 9.23 8.69
N ASN A 117 2.04 8.69 9.83
CA ASN A 117 3.44 8.57 10.22
C ASN A 117 3.83 7.13 10.62
N GLY A 118 5.13 6.82 10.55
CA GLY A 118 5.70 5.55 11.04
C GLY A 118 5.61 4.37 10.07
N LYS A 119 4.94 4.52 8.92
CA LYS A 119 4.70 3.43 7.96
C LYS A 119 5.98 2.70 7.55
N SER A 120 6.99 3.45 7.10
CA SER A 120 8.25 2.91 6.60
C SER A 120 9.05 2.21 7.68
N THR A 121 9.02 2.74 8.90
CA THR A 121 9.64 2.12 10.07
C THR A 121 8.97 0.78 10.38
N VAL A 122 7.63 0.74 10.46
CA VAL A 122 6.90 -0.49 10.77
C VAL A 122 7.03 -1.52 9.66
N ALA A 123 6.88 -1.14 8.39
CA ALA A 123 7.07 -2.06 7.26
C ALA A 123 8.49 -2.64 7.24
N SER A 124 9.51 -1.82 7.49
CA SER A 124 10.91 -2.28 7.59
C SER A 124 11.14 -3.21 8.77
N LEU A 125 10.54 -2.92 9.94
CA LEU A 125 10.63 -3.78 11.12
C LEU A 125 9.98 -5.14 10.89
N VAL A 126 8.77 -5.18 10.33
CA VAL A 126 8.06 -6.43 9.98
C VAL A 126 8.89 -7.24 8.99
N ALA A 127 9.42 -6.61 7.94
CA ALA A 127 10.27 -7.29 6.97
C ALA A 127 11.55 -7.85 7.63
N ALA A 128 12.21 -7.08 8.50
CA ALA A 128 13.40 -7.53 9.21
C ALA A 128 13.11 -8.69 10.18
N MET A 129 11.95 -8.66 10.87
CA MET A 129 11.50 -9.75 11.73
C MET A 129 11.25 -11.04 10.92
N ALA A 130 10.58 -10.93 9.77
CA ALA A 130 10.31 -12.07 8.89
C ALA A 130 11.60 -12.68 8.31
N VAL A 131 12.52 -11.85 7.80
CA VAL A 131 13.84 -12.29 7.34
C VAL A 131 14.62 -12.96 8.47
N ARG A 132 14.60 -12.39 9.68
CA ARG A 132 15.30 -12.96 10.84
C ARG A 132 14.70 -14.30 11.30
N ALA A 133 13.42 -14.53 11.00
CA ALA A 133 12.73 -15.80 11.19
C ALA A 133 12.95 -16.80 10.03
N GLY A 134 13.84 -16.49 9.08
CA GLY A 134 14.19 -17.36 7.96
C GLY A 134 13.18 -17.37 6.82
N ARG A 135 12.33 -16.34 6.70
CA ARG A 135 11.34 -16.20 5.63
C ARG A 135 11.89 -15.40 4.46
N GLU A 136 11.77 -15.91 3.24
CA GLU A 136 11.96 -15.09 2.05
C GLU A 136 10.90 -14.00 2.04
N THR A 137 11.32 -12.74 2.17
CA THR A 137 10.41 -11.61 2.34
C THR A 137 10.72 -10.55 1.29
N ARG A 138 9.67 -10.06 0.61
CA ARG A 138 9.77 -8.94 -0.34
C ARG A 138 8.97 -7.76 0.17
N ALA A 139 9.64 -6.63 0.36
CA ALA A 139 9.02 -5.42 0.92
C ALA A 139 9.04 -4.25 -0.07
N GLY A 140 7.96 -3.48 -0.11
CA GLY A 140 7.82 -2.35 -1.04
C GLY A 140 6.43 -1.72 -1.01
N GLY A 141 5.97 -1.23 -2.15
CA GLY A 141 4.70 -0.51 -2.30
C GLY A 141 4.93 0.99 -2.52
N ASN A 142 4.43 1.82 -1.60
CA ASN A 142 4.54 3.29 -1.65
C ASN A 142 6.00 3.79 -1.54
N LEU A 143 6.82 3.11 -0.73
CA LEU A 143 8.23 3.41 -0.55
C LEU A 143 9.08 2.23 -1.03
N GLY A 144 10.26 2.54 -1.58
CA GLY A 144 11.18 1.52 -2.07
C GLY A 144 10.76 1.00 -3.45
N THR A 145 10.61 -0.31 -3.58
CA THR A 145 10.26 -0.99 -4.83
C THR A 145 8.75 -0.96 -5.06
N PRO A 146 8.25 -0.57 -6.25
CA PRO A 146 6.83 -0.66 -6.57
C PRO A 146 6.28 -2.08 -6.38
N ALA A 147 5.03 -2.23 -5.94
CA ALA A 147 4.49 -3.55 -5.56
C ALA A 147 4.55 -4.56 -6.72
N LEU A 148 4.27 -4.15 -7.96
CA LEU A 148 4.33 -5.02 -9.13
C LEU A 148 5.75 -5.48 -9.51
N ASP A 149 6.78 -4.75 -9.08
CA ASP A 149 8.17 -5.15 -9.26
C ASP A 149 8.63 -6.15 -8.17
N LEU A 150 7.83 -6.38 -7.11
CA LEU A 150 8.08 -7.44 -6.12
C LEU A 150 7.64 -8.83 -6.62
N LEU A 151 6.73 -8.85 -7.59
CA LEU A 151 6.27 -10.07 -8.22
C LEU A 151 7.40 -10.67 -9.07
N GLY A 152 7.59 -11.97 -8.95
CA GLY A 152 8.60 -12.72 -9.70
C GLY A 152 8.09 -14.09 -10.11
N GLU A 153 8.94 -14.89 -10.74
CA GLU A 153 8.60 -16.26 -11.17
C GLU A 153 8.24 -17.18 -9.99
N ARG A 154 8.87 -16.93 -8.83
CA ARG A 154 8.59 -17.63 -7.58
C ARG A 154 8.01 -16.65 -6.56
N GLU A 155 7.02 -17.11 -5.83
CA GLU A 155 6.43 -16.41 -4.69
C GLU A 155 7.38 -16.43 -3.49
N PRO A 156 7.53 -15.31 -2.74
CA PRO A 156 8.22 -15.32 -1.46
C PRO A 156 7.34 -15.98 -0.39
N ASP A 157 7.87 -16.16 0.82
CA ASP A 157 7.05 -16.57 1.97
C ASP A 157 6.10 -15.45 2.43
N LEU A 158 6.49 -14.18 2.21
CA LEU A 158 5.77 -13.01 2.69
C LEU A 158 6.02 -11.76 1.83
N TYR A 159 4.95 -11.03 1.52
CA TYR A 159 5.03 -9.64 1.09
C TYR A 159 4.77 -8.70 2.26
N VAL A 160 5.55 -7.60 2.33
CA VAL A 160 5.31 -6.50 3.28
C VAL A 160 5.12 -5.21 2.49
N LEU A 161 3.89 -4.71 2.47
CA LEU A 161 3.52 -3.52 1.71
C LEU A 161 3.35 -2.31 2.62
N GLU A 162 4.12 -1.26 2.36
CA GLU A 162 3.77 0.09 2.78
C GLU A 162 2.79 0.68 1.78
N LEU A 163 1.63 1.17 2.23
CA LEU A 163 0.59 1.72 1.37
C LEU A 163 0.25 3.17 1.76
N SER A 164 0.15 4.06 0.76
CA SER A 164 -0.40 5.41 0.95
C SER A 164 -1.93 5.40 0.94
N SER A 165 -2.56 6.51 1.35
CA SER A 165 -4.00 6.68 1.21
C SER A 165 -4.41 6.68 -0.27
N PHE A 166 -3.62 7.30 -1.14
CA PHE A 166 -3.89 7.38 -2.58
C PHE A 166 -3.94 6.01 -3.25
N GLN A 167 -3.02 5.12 -2.91
CA GLN A 167 -3.05 3.75 -3.41
C GLN A 167 -4.30 3.01 -2.97
N LEU A 168 -4.71 3.18 -1.71
CA LEU A 168 -5.85 2.46 -1.13
C LEU A 168 -7.20 2.85 -1.73
N GLU A 169 -7.34 4.06 -2.31
CA GLU A 169 -8.58 4.53 -2.94
C GLU A 169 -9.09 3.60 -4.05
N THR A 170 -8.19 2.93 -4.76
CA THR A 170 -8.51 2.08 -5.91
C THR A 170 -8.43 0.58 -5.61
N VAL A 171 -8.17 0.20 -4.37
CA VAL A 171 -8.00 -1.20 -3.96
C VAL A 171 -9.32 -1.82 -3.57
N GLU A 172 -9.62 -2.99 -4.12
CA GLU A 172 -10.82 -3.77 -3.83
C GLU A 172 -10.48 -5.19 -3.39
N HIS A 173 -9.43 -5.80 -3.94
CA HIS A 173 -9.15 -7.24 -3.78
C HIS A 173 -8.03 -7.57 -2.79
N LEU A 174 -7.30 -6.58 -2.27
CA LEU A 174 -6.24 -6.81 -1.29
C LEU A 174 -6.79 -7.49 -0.02
N ALA A 175 -6.31 -8.70 0.27
CA ALA A 175 -6.72 -9.51 1.41
C ALA A 175 -5.53 -9.85 2.32
N PRO A 176 -5.02 -8.87 3.09
CA PRO A 176 -3.80 -9.05 3.87
C PRO A 176 -4.02 -10.00 5.05
N VAL A 177 -3.00 -10.81 5.39
CA VAL A 177 -3.04 -11.65 6.59
C VAL A 177 -2.99 -10.84 7.87
N ALA A 178 -2.40 -9.65 7.81
CA ALA A 178 -2.48 -8.60 8.82
C ALA A 178 -2.39 -7.23 8.16
N ALA A 179 -3.21 -6.28 8.60
CA ALA A 179 -3.17 -4.88 8.18
C ALA A 179 -3.14 -3.95 9.39
N THR A 180 -2.58 -2.74 9.21
CA THR A 180 -2.63 -1.69 10.23
C THR A 180 -2.80 -0.31 9.61
N VAL A 181 -3.61 0.52 10.28
CA VAL A 181 -3.58 1.98 10.19
C VAL A 181 -2.92 2.47 11.47
N LEU A 182 -1.66 2.93 11.37
CA LEU A 182 -0.85 3.25 12.55
C LEU A 182 -1.37 4.46 13.32
N ASN A 183 -1.82 5.50 12.61
CA ASN A 183 -2.31 6.77 13.15
C ASN A 183 -2.92 7.59 12.01
N VAL A 184 -3.76 8.56 12.38
CA VAL A 184 -4.39 9.51 11.45
C VAL A 184 -4.26 10.93 12.00
N SER A 185 -3.37 11.71 11.38
CA SER A 185 -3.19 13.15 11.61
C SER A 185 -3.36 13.93 10.29
N PRO A 186 -3.69 15.24 10.34
CA PRO A 186 -3.77 16.10 9.14
C PRO A 186 -2.54 15.98 8.26
N ASP A 187 -2.79 15.64 7.00
CA ASP A 187 -1.80 15.39 5.94
C ASP A 187 -2.57 15.33 4.61
N HIS A 188 -1.94 15.73 3.50
CA HIS A 188 -2.54 15.69 2.15
C HIS A 188 -3.94 16.32 1.99
N LEU A 189 -4.24 17.40 2.72
CA LEU A 189 -5.52 18.12 2.63
C LEU A 189 -5.68 18.96 1.34
N ASP A 190 -4.62 19.03 0.53
CA ASP A 190 -4.67 19.49 -0.86
C ASP A 190 -5.36 18.48 -1.79
N ARG A 191 -5.40 17.20 -1.38
CA ARG A 191 -5.97 16.09 -2.15
C ARG A 191 -7.28 15.56 -1.57
N TYR A 192 -7.53 15.75 -0.29
CA TYR A 192 -8.79 15.36 0.35
C TYR A 192 -9.55 16.58 0.84
N PRO A 193 -10.89 16.61 0.70
CA PRO A 193 -11.69 17.74 1.16
C PRO A 193 -11.65 17.92 2.67
N ASP A 194 -11.41 16.83 3.41
CA ASP A 194 -11.31 16.82 4.86
C ASP A 194 -10.50 15.62 5.38
N LEU A 195 -10.19 15.66 6.68
CA LEU A 195 -9.45 14.61 7.37
C LEU A 195 -10.20 13.27 7.41
N GLU A 196 -11.53 13.30 7.39
CA GLU A 196 -12.37 12.10 7.49
C GLU A 196 -12.29 11.29 6.18
N ARG A 197 -12.34 11.93 5.02
CA ARG A 197 -12.11 11.29 3.72
C ARG A 197 -10.71 10.69 3.62
N TYR A 198 -9.69 11.40 4.09
CA TYR A 198 -8.32 10.88 4.19
C TYR A 198 -8.25 9.63 5.08
N ALA A 199 -8.91 9.67 6.25
CA ALA A 199 -8.98 8.54 7.18
C ALA A 199 -9.68 7.33 6.53
N GLN A 200 -10.84 7.55 5.90
CA GLN A 200 -11.62 6.52 5.22
C GLN A 200 -10.83 5.86 4.10
N ALA A 201 -10.07 6.62 3.31
CA ALA A 201 -9.18 6.07 2.29
C ALA A 201 -8.18 5.07 2.89
N LYS A 202 -7.58 5.40 4.04
CA LYS A 202 -6.69 4.46 4.77
C LYS A 202 -7.43 3.25 5.31
N GLY A 203 -8.65 3.44 5.82
CA GLY A 203 -9.47 2.36 6.40
C GLY A 203 -9.76 1.21 5.43
N ARG A 204 -9.74 1.47 4.11
CA ARG A 204 -9.89 0.44 3.07
C ARG A 204 -8.91 -0.72 3.21
N ILE A 205 -7.73 -0.50 3.82
CA ILE A 205 -6.74 -1.55 4.09
C ILE A 205 -7.29 -2.72 4.92
N TYR A 206 -8.32 -2.47 5.72
CA TYR A 206 -8.94 -3.47 6.58
C TYR A 206 -10.07 -4.27 5.93
N ALA A 207 -10.57 -3.85 4.76
CA ALA A 207 -11.81 -4.36 4.17
C ALA A 207 -11.85 -5.90 4.07
N ARG A 208 -10.71 -6.52 3.74
CA ARG A 208 -10.54 -7.98 3.64
C ARG A 208 -9.37 -8.50 4.50
N ALA A 209 -8.92 -7.72 5.48
CA ALA A 209 -7.81 -8.11 6.34
C ALA A 209 -8.24 -9.24 7.29
N ARG A 210 -7.44 -10.31 7.39
CA ARG A 210 -7.69 -11.40 8.36
C ARG A 210 -7.47 -10.94 9.80
N VAL A 211 -6.43 -10.14 10.02
CA VAL A 211 -6.13 -9.50 11.30
C VAL A 211 -6.04 -8.00 11.10
N GLN A 212 -6.79 -7.25 11.90
CA GLN A 212 -6.76 -5.79 11.96
C GLN A 212 -5.94 -5.39 13.18
N VAL A 213 -4.74 -4.85 12.98
CA VAL A 213 -3.85 -4.36 14.04
C VAL A 213 -4.17 -2.88 14.29
N VAL A 214 -4.62 -2.56 15.50
CA VAL A 214 -5.33 -1.30 15.77
C VAL A 214 -4.63 -0.47 16.83
N ASN A 215 -4.33 0.80 16.52
CA ASN A 215 -3.80 1.73 17.51
C ASN A 215 -4.90 2.12 18.51
N ARG A 216 -4.74 1.77 19.79
CA ARG A 216 -5.70 2.11 20.85
C ARG A 216 -5.63 3.56 21.27
N ASP A 217 -4.49 4.21 21.06
CA ASP A 217 -4.19 5.58 21.50
C ASP A 217 -4.65 6.62 20.46
N ASP A 218 -5.06 6.18 19.27
CA ASP A 218 -5.62 7.04 18.21
C ASP A 218 -7.07 6.63 17.90
N ALA A 219 -8.02 7.44 18.38
CA ALA A 219 -9.44 7.16 18.23
C ALA A 219 -9.90 7.09 16.77
N ARG A 220 -9.31 7.89 15.87
CA ARG A 220 -9.65 7.89 14.44
C ARG A 220 -9.14 6.62 13.77
N ALA A 221 -7.86 6.31 13.96
CA ALA A 221 -7.27 5.08 13.43
C ALA A 221 -8.02 3.84 13.94
N ARG A 222 -8.42 3.86 15.22
CA ARG A 222 -9.21 2.79 15.84
C ARG A 222 -10.59 2.61 15.22
N ALA A 223 -11.28 3.70 14.93
CA ALA A 223 -12.62 3.67 14.35
C ALA A 223 -12.66 3.07 12.94
N LEU A 224 -11.54 3.11 12.20
CA LEU A 224 -11.44 2.58 10.84
C LEU A 224 -11.46 1.03 10.77
N ALA A 225 -11.21 0.33 11.88
CA ALA A 225 -11.13 -1.13 11.93
C ALA A 225 -12.52 -1.80 11.92
N THR A 226 -13.23 -1.62 10.80
CA THR A 226 -14.61 -2.08 10.57
C THR A 226 -14.70 -3.39 9.77
N GLY A 227 -13.57 -3.92 9.30
CA GLY A 227 -13.51 -5.17 8.53
C GLY A 227 -13.94 -6.39 9.36
N PRO A 228 -14.17 -7.54 8.70
CA PRO A 228 -14.63 -8.77 9.37
C PRO A 228 -13.52 -9.51 10.14
N GLY A 229 -12.25 -9.13 9.95
CA GLY A 229 -11.10 -9.78 10.58
C GLY A 229 -11.00 -9.59 12.09
N ARG A 230 -10.24 -10.46 12.74
CA ARG A 230 -9.96 -10.36 14.18
C ARG A 230 -9.18 -9.07 14.47
N ARG A 231 -9.59 -8.33 15.50
CA ARG A 231 -8.85 -7.15 15.98
C ARG A 231 -7.79 -7.52 17.01
N VAL A 232 -6.63 -6.89 16.90
CA VAL A 232 -5.54 -6.93 17.89
C VAL A 232 -5.09 -5.50 18.14
N GLY A 233 -5.15 -5.04 19.38
CA GLY A 233 -4.77 -3.67 19.75
C GLY A 233 -3.28 -3.52 20.02
N PHE A 234 -2.74 -2.32 19.78
CA PHE A 234 -1.44 -1.88 20.31
C PHE A 234 -1.57 -0.47 20.90
N GLY A 235 -0.69 -0.10 21.83
CA GLY A 235 -0.66 1.24 22.41
C GLY A 235 0.37 1.34 23.54
N LEU A 236 0.67 2.57 23.98
CA LEU A 236 1.68 2.84 25.01
C LEU A 236 1.19 2.56 26.42
N GLY A 237 -0.13 2.45 26.61
CA GLY A 237 -0.71 1.97 27.86
C GLY A 237 -0.61 0.44 28.02
N ARG A 238 -0.92 -0.03 29.24
CA ARG A 238 -1.12 -1.46 29.51
C ARG A 238 -2.24 -2.00 28.62
N ALA A 239 -2.05 -3.21 28.08
CA ALA A 239 -3.05 -3.87 27.27
C ALA A 239 -4.29 -4.22 28.11
N PRO A 240 -5.52 -3.83 27.69
CA PRO A 240 -6.74 -4.11 28.46
C PRO A 240 -7.22 -5.56 28.30
N ALA A 241 -6.76 -6.27 27.26
CA ALA A 241 -7.08 -7.67 26.98
C ALA A 241 -5.80 -8.46 26.71
N GLY A 242 -5.80 -9.77 27.06
CA GLY A 242 -4.62 -10.63 26.93
C GLY A 242 -4.09 -10.83 25.50
N GLY A 243 -4.87 -10.51 24.48
CA GLY A 243 -4.47 -10.64 23.08
C GLY A 243 -3.72 -9.43 22.50
N ASP A 244 -3.77 -8.29 23.17
CA ASP A 244 -3.25 -7.02 22.67
C ASP A 244 -1.82 -6.74 23.12
N TRP A 245 -1.13 -5.86 22.40
CA TRP A 245 0.20 -5.35 22.74
C TRP A 245 0.14 -4.08 23.56
N GLY A 246 1.09 -3.89 24.47
CA GLY A 246 1.20 -2.69 25.29
C GLY A 246 2.51 -2.55 26.02
N VAL A 247 2.54 -1.61 26.97
CA VAL A 247 3.68 -1.43 27.88
C VAL A 247 3.25 -1.72 29.31
N VAL A 248 4.03 -2.55 30.01
CA VAL A 248 3.86 -2.84 31.44
C VAL A 248 5.07 -2.37 32.23
N ARG A 249 4.93 -2.26 33.55
CA ARG A 249 6.03 -1.94 34.46
C ARG A 249 6.48 -3.18 35.21
N ARG A 250 7.78 -3.49 35.17
CA ARG A 250 8.42 -4.56 35.95
C ARG A 250 9.63 -3.99 36.66
N GLY A 251 9.62 -4.00 38.00
CA GLY A 251 10.71 -3.42 38.79
C GLY A 251 10.97 -1.93 38.53
N GLY A 252 9.93 -1.17 38.19
CA GLY A 252 10.03 0.25 37.82
C GLY A 252 10.39 0.52 36.35
N GLU A 253 10.85 -0.49 35.61
CA GLU A 253 11.22 -0.36 34.20
C GLU A 253 10.03 -0.61 33.27
N ALA A 254 10.02 0.05 32.11
CA ALA A 254 9.02 -0.15 31.06
C ALA A 254 9.38 -1.34 30.18
N TRP A 255 8.42 -2.24 29.96
CA TRP A 255 8.56 -3.46 29.16
C TRP A 255 7.49 -3.53 28.08
N LEU A 256 7.87 -3.90 26.86
CA LEU A 256 6.92 -4.31 25.82
C LEU A 256 6.27 -5.61 26.27
N ALA A 257 4.95 -5.74 26.11
CA ALA A 257 4.21 -6.89 26.58
C ALA A 257 3.03 -7.25 25.68
N ARG A 258 2.63 -8.52 25.72
CA ARG A 258 1.36 -9.01 25.18
C ARG A 258 0.44 -9.32 26.36
N GLY A 259 -0.65 -8.57 26.49
CA GLY A 259 -1.42 -8.54 27.73
C GLY A 259 -0.53 -8.12 28.89
N ASP A 260 -0.38 -9.03 29.86
CA ASP A 260 0.51 -8.86 31.02
C ASP A 260 1.83 -9.61 30.89
N GLU A 261 2.03 -10.37 29.81
CA GLU A 261 3.24 -11.15 29.59
C GLU A 261 4.37 -10.24 29.06
N PRO A 262 5.42 -9.96 29.87
CA PRO A 262 6.50 -9.08 29.45
C PRO A 262 7.42 -9.78 28.45
N LEU A 263 7.69 -9.15 27.32
CA LEU A 263 8.55 -9.68 26.26
C LEU A 263 9.98 -9.14 26.36
N MET A 264 10.15 -7.81 26.34
CA MET A 264 11.47 -7.18 26.38
C MET A 264 11.44 -5.80 27.05
N PRO A 265 12.54 -5.36 27.69
CA PRO A 265 12.64 -3.99 28.19
C PRO A 265 12.54 -2.99 27.03
N ALA A 266 11.73 -1.94 27.18
CA ALA A 266 11.64 -0.88 26.17
C ALA A 266 13.00 -0.16 25.98
N ALA A 267 13.83 -0.10 27.03
CA ALA A 267 15.18 0.46 26.97
C ALA A 267 16.17 -0.35 26.11
N ALA A 268 15.86 -1.62 25.81
CA ALA A 268 16.68 -2.44 24.91
C ALA A 268 16.44 -2.10 23.43
N LEU A 269 15.42 -1.30 23.11
CA LEU A 269 15.20 -0.82 21.75
C LEU A 269 16.30 0.17 21.35
N ARG A 270 16.90 -0.06 20.19
CA ARG A 270 17.82 0.91 19.58
C ARG A 270 17.10 2.16 19.07
N LEU A 271 15.84 2.03 18.69
CA LEU A 271 14.98 3.14 18.29
C LEU A 271 14.49 3.90 19.53
N ARG A 272 14.78 5.19 19.60
CA ARG A 272 14.43 6.04 20.75
C ARG A 272 13.08 6.73 20.55
N GLY A 273 12.42 7.07 21.66
CA GLY A 273 11.19 7.86 21.69
C GLY A 273 9.91 7.01 21.71
N ALA A 274 8.86 7.54 22.34
CA ALA A 274 7.60 6.83 22.56
C ALA A 274 6.90 6.42 21.25
N HIS A 275 6.99 7.24 20.20
CA HIS A 275 6.45 6.88 18.88
C HIS A 275 7.12 5.63 18.29
N ASN A 276 8.41 5.42 18.56
CA ASN A 276 9.11 4.21 18.10
C ASN A 276 8.76 2.99 18.94
N VAL A 277 8.49 3.17 20.23
CA VAL A 277 7.88 2.09 21.05
C VAL A 277 6.54 1.66 20.44
N ALA A 278 5.68 2.62 20.08
CA ALA A 278 4.41 2.31 19.41
C ALA A 278 4.60 1.61 18.06
N ASN A 279 5.58 2.06 17.24
CA ASN A 279 5.91 1.39 15.98
C ASN A 279 6.36 -0.07 16.19
N VAL A 280 7.18 -0.33 17.22
CA VAL A 280 7.61 -1.70 17.54
C VAL A 280 6.43 -2.54 18.01
N LEU A 281 5.56 -2.01 18.88
CA LEU A 281 4.35 -2.72 19.33
C LEU A 281 3.37 -3.02 18.18
N ALA A 282 3.31 -2.18 17.15
CA ALA A 282 2.52 -2.44 15.95
C ALA A 282 3.15 -3.50 15.02
N ALA A 283 4.48 -3.67 15.07
CA ALA A 283 5.20 -4.66 14.27
C ALA A 283 5.20 -6.07 14.89
N LEU A 284 5.11 -6.17 16.22
CA LEU A 284 5.03 -7.41 16.99
C LEU A 284 3.66 -8.11 16.83
#